data_AF-A0AAE0VVV0-F1
#
_entry.id   AF-A0AAE0VVV0-F1
#
_cell.length_a   1.000
_cell.length_b   1.000
_cell.length_c   1.000
_cell.angle_alpha   90.00
_cell.angle_beta   90.00
_cell.angle_gamma   90.00
#
_symmetry.space_group_name_H-M   'P 1'
#
loop_
_entity.id
_entity.type
_entity.pdbx_description
1 polymer ?
#
loop_
_entity_poly.entity_id
_entity_poly.type
_entity_poly.pdbx_seq_one_letter_code
_entity_poly.pdbx_strand_id
1 'polypeptide(L)'
;MLEVAKRAGTLNRYNTVIFVSFDLGEDNLKGSTYFAKEWLPRFLASKYNVSKRTSMNLHGFYILDTIVYYNNSVGSQKLPSGLTEDMINSLFPEVYSILKTDNFQGNYIHSVYGTSKYDSLDVPLLKAWESLSAPKYKMGIFPLSYTDVDFLLSYDLRDIVRSDHASFWKNYLPALYLTDSGNYRGVMTNCYHQPCDNLDVMLTEDNLMFMGKQADALYYSLHYLAETDCGIPPGIMNSTYSISEDSLTAIYRCIDDTVVFPYKSNTNLSCMISGEWSQVLFVCVDSRFISGTDSIHAINGCPRFLVLLATLLLLMLV
;
A
#
# COMPACT_ATOMS: atom_id res chain seq x y z
N MET A 1 2.64 -3.15 -9.71
CA MET A 1 1.46 -2.32 -10.09
C MET A 1 0.23 -3.15 -10.43
N LEU A 2 0.25 -4.05 -11.42
CA LEU A 2 -0.96 -4.74 -11.90
C LEU A 2 -1.70 -5.52 -10.80
N GLU A 3 -0.99 -6.22 -9.92
CA GLU A 3 -1.61 -6.93 -8.79
C GLU A 3 -2.30 -5.97 -7.81
N VAL A 4 -1.68 -4.83 -7.54
CA VAL A 4 -2.26 -3.78 -6.69
C VAL A 4 -3.52 -3.20 -7.34
N ALA A 5 -3.48 -2.92 -8.64
CA ALA A 5 -4.63 -2.43 -9.41
C ALA A 5 -5.80 -3.43 -9.42
N LYS A 6 -5.51 -4.72 -9.62
CA LYS A 6 -6.50 -5.80 -9.56
C LYS A 6 -7.23 -5.81 -8.22
N ARG A 7 -6.50 -5.74 -7.11
CA ARG A 7 -7.07 -5.72 -5.75
C ARG A 7 -7.82 -4.42 -5.45
N ALA A 8 -7.26 -3.29 -5.88
CA ALA A 8 -7.87 -1.97 -5.68
C ALA A 8 -9.08 -1.72 -6.59
N GLY A 9 -9.31 -2.55 -7.60
CA GLY A 9 -10.44 -2.44 -8.53
C GLY A 9 -11.79 -2.85 -7.93
N THR A 10 -11.78 -3.60 -6.82
CA THR A 10 -13.00 -4.04 -6.14
C THR A 10 -13.41 -3.15 -4.97
N LEU A 11 -12.65 -2.08 -4.69
CA LEU A 11 -12.84 -1.23 -3.52
C LEU A 11 -13.77 -0.04 -3.81
N ASN A 12 -14.74 0.16 -2.92
CA ASN A 12 -15.43 1.44 -2.78
C ASN A 12 -14.54 2.40 -1.96
N ARG A 13 -14.43 3.64 -2.43
CA ARG A 13 -13.47 4.63 -1.93
C ARG A 13 -13.95 6.06 -2.15
N TYR A 14 -13.59 6.95 -1.23
CA TYR A 14 -13.87 8.39 -1.36
C TYR A 14 -12.87 9.09 -2.27
N ASN A 15 -11.58 8.76 -2.15
CA ASN A 15 -10.51 9.39 -2.93
C ASN A 15 -10.24 8.60 -4.23
N THR A 16 -9.92 9.32 -5.30
CA THR A 16 -9.62 8.72 -6.61
C THR A 16 -8.20 8.16 -6.63
N VAL A 17 -8.05 6.88 -6.98
CA VAL A 17 -6.76 6.23 -7.26
C VAL A 17 -6.57 6.11 -8.77
N ILE A 18 -5.40 6.51 -9.28
CA ILE A 18 -5.06 6.42 -10.70
C ILE A 18 -3.83 5.53 -10.84
N PHE A 19 -3.93 4.50 -11.69
CA PHE A 19 -2.80 3.66 -12.07
C PHE A 19 -2.31 4.11 -13.46
N VAL A 20 -1.01 4.32 -13.59
CA VAL A 20 -0.41 4.82 -14.84
C VAL A 20 0.85 4.01 -15.14
N SER A 21 0.94 3.51 -16.36
CA SER A 21 2.16 2.96 -16.94
C SER A 21 2.73 3.97 -17.92
N PHE A 22 3.94 4.45 -17.68
CA PHE A 22 4.60 5.41 -18.57
C PHE A 22 5.30 4.68 -19.71
N ASP A 23 5.17 5.22 -20.91
CA ASP A 23 5.92 4.79 -22.08
C ASP A 23 7.15 5.70 -22.26
N LEU A 24 8.15 5.23 -23.00
CA LEU A 24 9.36 5.97 -23.34
C LEU A 24 10.14 6.45 -22.09
N GLY A 25 10.14 5.66 -21.01
CA GLY A 25 10.94 5.90 -19.81
C GLY A 25 12.44 5.96 -20.13
N GLU A 26 12.91 4.98 -20.91
CA GLU A 26 14.31 4.88 -21.36
C GLU A 26 14.73 5.95 -22.38
N ASP A 27 13.77 6.69 -22.93
CA ASP A 27 14.02 7.82 -23.83
C ASP A 27 13.79 9.15 -23.08
N ASN A 28 14.57 9.34 -22.02
CA ASN A 28 14.57 10.54 -21.16
C ASN A 28 13.20 10.84 -20.52
N LEU A 29 12.52 9.82 -19.98
CA LEU A 29 11.30 9.98 -19.16
C LEU A 29 10.18 10.73 -19.89
N LYS A 30 10.09 10.60 -21.23
CA LYS A 30 9.16 11.39 -22.07
C LYS A 30 7.70 11.20 -21.63
N GLY A 31 7.30 9.97 -21.35
CA GLY A 31 5.93 9.64 -20.94
C GLY A 31 5.54 10.30 -19.60
N SER A 32 6.34 10.11 -18.56
CA SER A 32 6.06 10.72 -17.24
C SER A 32 6.20 12.24 -17.25
N THR A 33 7.15 12.78 -18.02
CA THR A 33 7.29 14.23 -18.21
C THR A 33 6.04 14.82 -18.83
N TYR A 34 5.53 14.23 -19.93
CA TYR A 34 4.29 14.66 -20.55
C TYR A 34 3.10 14.51 -19.60
N PHE A 35 3.03 13.39 -18.87
CA PHE A 35 1.96 13.15 -17.91
C PHE A 35 1.91 14.23 -16.83
N ALA A 36 3.03 14.46 -16.12
CA ALA A 36 3.11 15.40 -15.01
C ALA A 36 2.91 16.86 -15.46
N LYS A 37 3.44 17.23 -16.63
CA LYS A 37 3.43 18.61 -17.12
C LYS A 37 2.12 18.99 -17.82
N GLU A 38 1.58 18.10 -18.64
CA GLU A 38 0.50 18.40 -19.58
C GLU A 38 -0.79 17.64 -19.28
N TRP A 39 -0.73 16.30 -19.23
CA TRP A 39 -1.95 15.48 -19.14
C TRP A 39 -2.65 15.66 -17.79
N LEU A 40 -1.90 15.52 -16.70
CA LEU A 40 -2.44 15.55 -15.34
C LEU A 40 -3.15 16.88 -15.08
N PRO A 41 -2.53 18.06 -15.26
CA PRO A 41 -3.23 19.34 -15.07
C PRO A 41 -4.52 19.48 -15.90
N ARG A 42 -4.54 19.00 -17.15
CA ARG A 42 -5.73 19.06 -18.02
C ARG A 42 -6.83 18.14 -17.52
N PHE A 43 -6.49 16.91 -17.16
CA PHE A 43 -7.43 15.96 -16.57
C PHE A 43 -8.10 16.55 -15.32
N LEU A 44 -7.30 17.14 -14.43
CA LEU A 44 -7.78 17.69 -13.18
C LEU A 44 -8.62 18.95 -13.36
N ALA A 45 -8.21 19.85 -14.26
CA ALA A 45 -8.98 21.04 -14.60
C ALA A 45 -10.34 20.66 -15.19
N SER A 46 -10.39 19.67 -16.09
CA SER A 46 -11.64 19.22 -16.72
C SER A 46 -12.58 18.51 -15.74
N LYS A 47 -12.05 17.69 -14.82
CA LYS A 47 -12.86 16.85 -13.94
C LYS A 47 -13.32 17.58 -12.67
N TYR A 48 -12.51 18.49 -12.14
CA TYR A 48 -12.74 19.11 -10.83
C TYR A 48 -12.91 20.63 -10.90
N ASN A 49 -12.91 21.23 -12.11
CA ASN A 49 -13.01 22.67 -12.32
C ASN A 49 -11.96 23.48 -11.52
N VAL A 50 -10.76 22.91 -11.38
CA VAL A 50 -9.67 23.50 -10.61
C VAL A 50 -8.74 24.26 -11.56
N SER A 51 -8.59 25.57 -11.34
CA SER A 51 -7.76 26.45 -12.20
C SER A 51 -6.31 26.56 -11.75
N LYS A 52 -5.95 26.07 -10.55
CA LYS A 52 -4.57 26.11 -10.01
C LYS A 52 -4.17 24.77 -9.37
N ARG A 53 -2.91 24.34 -9.59
CA ARG A 53 -2.35 23.13 -8.95
C ARG A 53 -2.40 23.18 -7.41
N THR A 54 -2.33 24.38 -6.81
CA THR A 54 -2.36 24.60 -5.35
C THR A 54 -3.74 24.49 -4.71
N SER A 55 -4.82 24.48 -5.52
CA SER A 55 -6.20 24.28 -5.04
C SER A 55 -6.63 22.82 -5.05
N MET A 56 -5.68 21.90 -5.23
CA MET A 56 -5.95 20.47 -5.32
C MET A 56 -5.57 19.74 -4.04
N ASN A 57 -6.49 18.91 -3.54
CA ASN A 57 -6.21 17.93 -2.49
C ASN A 57 -5.58 16.68 -3.13
N LEU A 58 -4.29 16.75 -3.48
CA LEU A 58 -3.52 15.66 -4.08
C LEU A 58 -2.58 15.07 -3.01
N HIS A 59 -2.79 13.81 -2.65
CA HIS A 59 -1.90 13.08 -1.74
C HIS A 59 -0.50 12.88 -2.34
N GLY A 60 -0.43 12.36 -3.58
CA GLY A 60 0.81 12.26 -4.35
C GLY A 60 0.93 10.96 -5.15
N PHE A 61 2.15 10.60 -5.52
CA PHE A 61 2.46 9.50 -6.43
C PHE A 61 3.41 8.49 -5.81
N TYR A 62 3.04 7.20 -5.82
CA TYR A 62 4.00 6.11 -5.69
C TYR A 62 4.57 5.79 -7.06
N ILE A 63 5.88 5.95 -7.22
CA ILE A 63 6.61 5.63 -8.45
C ILE A 63 7.41 4.36 -8.20
N LEU A 64 7.24 3.37 -9.07
CA LEU A 64 7.87 2.06 -8.95
C LEU A 64 8.84 1.87 -10.11
N ASP A 65 10.10 1.57 -9.83
CA ASP A 65 11.09 1.18 -10.84
C ASP A 65 12.05 0.17 -10.23
N THR A 66 12.34 -0.90 -10.97
CA THR A 66 13.10 -2.08 -10.53
C THR A 66 12.72 -2.50 -9.09
N ILE A 67 11.76 -3.41 -8.92
CA ILE A 67 11.18 -3.72 -7.59
C ILE A 67 11.27 -5.20 -7.20
N VAL A 68 12.07 -5.98 -7.92
CA VAL A 68 12.01 -7.45 -7.86
C VAL A 68 13.13 -8.01 -6.98
N TYR A 69 14.30 -7.40 -7.00
CA TYR A 69 15.53 -8.06 -6.64
C TYR A 69 15.89 -7.91 -5.15
N TYR A 70 15.94 -9.05 -4.46
CA TYR A 70 16.35 -9.18 -3.07
C TYR A 70 17.71 -9.87 -2.97
N ASN A 71 18.60 -9.34 -2.14
CA ASN A 71 19.88 -9.98 -1.86
C ASN A 71 20.36 -9.67 -0.43
N ASN A 72 20.32 -10.67 0.45
CA ASN A 72 20.73 -10.51 1.84
C ASN A 72 22.21 -10.80 2.11
N SER A 73 23.02 -11.04 1.07
CA SER A 73 24.46 -11.23 1.26
C SER A 73 25.14 -9.92 1.65
N VAL A 74 26.13 -10.00 2.54
CA VAL A 74 26.96 -8.85 2.96
C VAL A 74 27.58 -8.17 1.73
N GLY A 75 27.50 -6.84 1.66
CA GLY A 75 28.07 -6.05 0.57
C GLY A 75 27.39 -6.22 -0.78
N SER A 76 26.18 -6.80 -0.82
CA SER A 76 25.41 -6.99 -2.06
C SER A 76 24.77 -5.71 -2.59
N GLN A 77 24.55 -4.71 -1.73
CA GLN A 77 24.16 -3.37 -2.13
C GLN A 77 25.42 -2.56 -2.48
N LYS A 78 25.46 -2.03 -3.70
CA LYS A 78 26.49 -1.10 -4.14
C LYS A 78 25.99 0.34 -4.06
N LEU A 79 26.92 1.27 -3.90
CA LEU A 79 26.63 2.69 -4.08
C LEU A 79 26.61 3.01 -5.59
N PRO A 80 25.81 4.01 -6.01
CA PRO A 80 25.87 4.56 -7.35
C PRO A 80 27.29 4.89 -7.82
N SER A 81 27.55 4.73 -9.12
CA SER A 81 28.87 5.06 -9.67
C SER A 81 29.16 6.54 -9.47
N GLY A 82 30.34 6.86 -8.92
CA GLY A 82 30.71 8.25 -8.60
C GLY A 82 30.28 8.73 -7.21
N LEU A 83 29.41 7.99 -6.50
CA LEU A 83 29.07 8.29 -5.11
C LEU A 83 30.00 7.54 -4.15
N THR A 84 30.94 8.25 -3.53
CA THR A 84 31.83 7.66 -2.52
C THR A 84 31.13 7.55 -1.17
N GLU A 85 31.65 6.68 -0.30
CA GLU A 85 31.19 6.57 1.10
C GLU A 85 31.28 7.91 1.85
N ASP A 86 32.35 8.68 1.61
CA ASP A 86 32.51 10.01 2.23
C ASP A 86 31.46 11.01 1.71
N MET A 87 31.14 10.98 0.41
CA MET A 87 30.12 11.84 -0.17
C MET A 87 28.73 11.52 0.38
N ILE A 88 28.33 10.24 0.42
CA ILE A 88 27.04 9.86 0.98
C ILE A 88 26.98 10.12 2.49
N ASN A 89 28.06 9.91 3.24
CA ASN A 89 28.13 10.25 4.65
C ASN A 89 28.01 11.77 4.88
N SER A 90 28.57 12.59 3.97
CA SER A 90 28.48 14.04 4.06
C SER A 90 27.11 14.59 3.67
N LEU A 91 26.49 14.04 2.62
CA LEU A 91 25.23 14.55 2.06
C LEU A 91 24.00 13.93 2.73
N PHE A 92 24.10 12.65 3.11
CA PHE A 92 23.02 11.83 3.64
C PHE A 92 23.53 10.94 4.80
N PRO A 93 23.99 11.52 5.92
CA PRO A 93 24.61 10.76 7.02
C PRO A 93 23.70 9.68 7.61
N GLU A 94 22.40 9.94 7.73
CA GLU A 94 21.41 8.98 8.23
C GLU A 94 21.31 7.76 7.31
N VAL A 95 21.24 8.01 6.00
CA VAL A 95 21.24 6.99 4.95
C VAL A 95 22.50 6.14 5.02
N TYR A 96 23.68 6.77 5.07
CA TYR A 96 24.95 6.04 5.15
C TYR A 96 25.04 5.19 6.44
N SER A 97 24.58 5.71 7.58
CA SER A 97 24.54 4.98 8.85
C SER A 97 23.69 3.70 8.76
N ILE A 98 22.52 3.78 8.11
CA ILE A 98 21.65 2.62 7.87
C ILE A 98 22.37 1.57 7.00
N LEU A 99 22.95 1.99 5.88
CA LEU A 99 23.67 1.09 4.97
C LEU A 99 24.84 0.40 5.66
N LYS A 100 25.64 1.17 6.41
CA LYS A 100 26.83 0.68 7.09
C LYS A 100 26.48 -0.29 8.22
N THR A 101 25.47 0.04 9.03
CA THR A 101 25.01 -0.81 10.14
C THR A 101 24.47 -2.14 9.62
N ASP A 102 23.86 -2.15 8.44
CA ASP A 102 23.37 -3.38 7.80
C ASP A 102 24.40 -4.08 6.89
N ASN A 103 25.69 -3.72 7.01
CA ASN A 103 26.79 -4.27 6.21
C ASN A 103 26.54 -4.23 4.70
N PHE A 104 25.88 -3.18 4.22
CA PHE A 104 25.52 -2.99 2.81
C PHE A 104 24.80 -4.20 2.21
N GLN A 105 23.86 -4.80 2.95
CA GLN A 105 22.98 -5.86 2.43
C GLN A 105 21.84 -5.26 1.61
N GLY A 106 21.57 -5.80 0.42
CA GLY A 106 20.43 -5.44 -0.43
C GLY A 106 19.13 -6.13 -0.01
N ASN A 107 18.82 -6.16 1.29
CA ASN A 107 17.67 -6.88 1.86
C ASN A 107 16.41 -6.01 2.03
N TYR A 108 16.41 -4.84 1.40
CA TYR A 108 15.41 -3.81 1.61
C TYR A 108 14.94 -3.18 0.29
N ILE A 109 13.72 -2.63 0.31
CA ILE A 109 13.24 -1.74 -0.75
C ILE A 109 13.61 -0.30 -0.39
N HIS A 110 14.17 0.46 -1.33
CA HIS A 110 14.47 1.87 -1.14
C HIS A 110 13.19 2.67 -1.32
N SER A 111 12.84 3.46 -0.30
CA SER A 111 11.78 4.46 -0.32
C SER A 111 12.41 5.84 -0.27
N VAL A 112 12.50 6.49 -1.43
CA VAL A 112 13.15 7.79 -1.59
C VAL A 112 12.08 8.87 -1.77
N TYR A 113 12.11 9.92 -0.96
CA TYR A 113 11.12 10.98 -0.98
C TYR A 113 11.72 12.32 -0.54
N GLY A 114 11.07 13.42 -0.91
CA GLY A 114 11.47 14.75 -0.49
C GLY A 114 10.85 15.18 0.82
N THR A 115 11.62 15.88 1.64
CA THR A 115 11.15 16.42 2.93
C THR A 115 10.36 17.73 2.80
N SER A 116 10.19 18.28 1.59
CA SER A 116 9.48 19.55 1.41
C SER A 116 7.96 19.37 1.49
N LYS A 117 7.35 19.84 2.58
CA LYS A 117 5.96 20.34 2.79
C LYS A 117 4.75 19.57 2.22
N TYR A 118 4.94 18.47 1.49
CA TYR A 118 3.88 17.65 0.93
C TYR A 118 3.84 16.35 1.72
N ASP A 119 2.77 16.17 2.49
CA ASP A 119 2.65 15.17 3.54
C ASP A 119 2.86 13.72 3.05
N SER A 120 3.79 13.05 3.73
CA SER A 120 3.64 11.75 4.37
C SER A 120 3.35 10.49 3.56
N LEU A 121 3.58 10.40 2.23
CA LEU A 121 3.39 9.13 1.50
C LEU A 121 4.19 7.95 2.10
N ASP A 122 5.27 8.24 2.81
CA ASP A 122 6.09 7.29 3.55
C ASP A 122 5.37 6.73 4.79
N VAL A 123 4.57 7.52 5.50
CA VAL A 123 3.90 7.11 6.75
C VAL A 123 2.90 5.96 6.56
N PRO A 124 1.88 6.03 5.68
CA PRO A 124 0.95 4.93 5.49
C PRO A 124 1.64 3.73 4.85
N LEU A 125 2.67 3.95 4.03
CA LEU A 125 3.45 2.86 3.44
C LEU A 125 4.28 2.11 4.48
N LEU A 126 4.98 2.83 5.37
CA LEU A 126 5.78 2.25 6.44
C LEU A 126 4.88 1.52 7.44
N LYS A 127 3.76 2.14 7.84
CA LYS A 127 2.77 1.49 8.71
C LYS A 127 2.23 0.19 8.09
N ALA A 128 1.92 0.22 6.81
CA ALA A 128 1.50 -0.98 6.08
C ALA A 128 2.61 -2.04 6.05
N TRP A 129 3.85 -1.64 5.77
CA TRP A 129 5.00 -2.54 5.72
C TRP A 129 5.27 -3.23 7.06
N GLU A 130 5.24 -2.47 8.15
CA GLU A 130 5.48 -2.98 9.51
C GLU A 130 4.36 -3.90 10.01
N SER A 131 3.14 -3.73 9.50
CA SER A 131 2.01 -4.62 9.82
C SER A 131 2.10 -6.00 9.15
N LEU A 132 2.94 -6.14 8.12
CA LEU A 132 3.09 -7.37 7.36
C LEU A 132 4.13 -8.30 7.97
N SER A 133 3.89 -9.60 7.86
CA SER A 133 4.87 -10.63 8.20
C SER A 133 6.08 -10.62 7.23
N ALA A 134 7.06 -11.49 7.46
CA ALA A 134 8.36 -11.54 6.77
C ALA A 134 9.35 -10.42 7.20
N PRO A 135 9.90 -10.50 8.43
CA PRO A 135 10.86 -9.53 8.96
C PRO A 135 12.22 -9.52 8.23
N LYS A 136 12.52 -10.56 7.43
CA LYS A 136 13.74 -10.61 6.59
C LYS A 136 13.72 -9.59 5.45
N TYR A 137 12.55 -9.07 5.08
CA TYR A 137 12.38 -8.03 4.07
C TYR A 137 12.20 -6.69 4.77
N LYS A 138 13.14 -5.79 4.54
CA LYS A 138 13.19 -4.47 5.18
C LYS A 138 12.70 -3.36 4.24
N MET A 139 12.38 -2.21 4.80
CA MET A 139 12.15 -0.97 4.07
C MET A 139 13.23 0.01 4.48
N GLY A 140 14.00 0.49 3.52
CA GLY A 140 14.95 1.57 3.74
C GLY A 140 14.26 2.89 3.44
N ILE A 141 14.14 3.75 4.45
CA ILE A 141 13.58 5.09 4.32
C ILE A 141 14.74 6.05 4.06
N PHE A 142 14.73 6.70 2.90
CA PHE A 142 15.81 7.59 2.45
C PHE A 142 15.24 9.00 2.25
N PRO A 143 15.09 9.78 3.33
CA PRO A 143 14.61 11.15 3.23
C PRO A 143 15.66 12.00 2.53
N LEU A 144 15.26 12.65 1.44
CA LEU A 144 16.08 13.64 0.76
C LEU A 144 15.66 15.02 1.24
N SER A 145 16.57 15.70 1.94
CA SER A 145 16.40 17.11 2.34
C SER A 145 16.15 18.05 1.16
N TYR A 146 16.53 17.62 -0.05
CA TYR A 146 16.37 18.35 -1.29
C TYR A 146 15.86 17.40 -2.39
N THR A 147 14.66 17.64 -2.92
CA THR A 147 14.15 17.04 -4.17
C THR A 147 14.31 17.97 -5.36
N ASP A 148 15.06 19.06 -5.20
CA ASP A 148 15.46 19.88 -6.33
C ASP A 148 16.33 19.04 -7.26
N VAL A 149 15.74 18.65 -8.39
CA VAL A 149 16.39 17.82 -9.40
C VAL A 149 17.64 18.51 -9.95
N ASP A 150 17.62 19.83 -10.12
CA ASP A 150 18.76 20.57 -10.66
C ASP A 150 19.90 20.61 -9.64
N PHE A 151 19.59 20.74 -8.34
CA PHE A 151 20.57 20.55 -7.27
C PHE A 151 21.19 19.15 -7.30
N LEU A 152 20.39 18.08 -7.33
CA LEU A 152 20.90 16.70 -7.33
C LEU A 152 21.80 16.43 -8.56
N LEU A 153 21.41 16.96 -9.73
CA LEU A 153 22.22 16.87 -10.94
C LEU A 153 23.53 17.66 -10.84
N SER A 154 23.56 18.80 -10.13
CA SER A 154 24.79 19.59 -9.93
C SER A 154 25.87 18.84 -9.12
N TYR A 155 25.47 17.84 -8.32
CA TYR A 155 26.37 16.96 -7.57
C TYR A 155 26.62 15.62 -8.29
N ASP A 156 26.24 15.52 -9.57
CA ASP A 156 26.33 14.30 -10.39
C ASP A 156 25.55 13.11 -9.80
N LEU A 157 24.52 13.37 -8.97
CA LEU A 157 23.67 12.35 -8.34
C LEU A 157 22.56 11.88 -9.29
N ARG A 158 22.91 11.64 -10.56
CA ARG A 158 21.94 11.30 -11.63
C ARG A 158 21.13 10.06 -11.29
N ASP A 159 21.74 9.09 -10.61
CA ASP A 159 21.08 7.86 -10.21
C ASP A 159 19.91 8.06 -9.25
N ILE A 160 19.89 9.16 -8.48
CA ILE A 160 18.78 9.50 -7.59
C ILE A 160 17.58 9.99 -8.40
N VAL A 161 17.79 10.57 -9.59
CA VAL A 161 16.77 11.22 -10.42
C VAL A 161 16.60 10.57 -11.78
N ARG A 162 16.98 9.29 -11.92
CA ARG A 162 17.00 8.58 -13.21
C ARG A 162 15.66 7.97 -13.64
N SER A 163 14.65 7.97 -12.77
CA SER A 163 13.35 7.33 -13.03
C SER A 163 12.21 8.35 -13.00
N ASP A 164 10.99 7.88 -13.26
CA ASP A 164 9.83 8.72 -13.55
C ASP A 164 9.47 9.72 -12.43
N HIS A 165 9.88 9.46 -11.18
CA HIS A 165 9.67 10.37 -10.05
C HIS A 165 10.33 11.72 -10.25
N ALA A 166 11.43 11.78 -11.01
CA ALA A 166 12.09 13.04 -11.34
C ALA A 166 11.18 13.98 -12.12
N SER A 167 10.33 13.45 -13.01
CA SER A 167 9.32 14.22 -13.74
C SER A 167 8.32 14.91 -12.79
N PHE A 168 7.96 14.24 -11.69
CA PHE A 168 7.06 14.78 -10.68
C PHE A 168 7.75 15.82 -9.80
N TRP A 169 8.94 15.52 -9.29
CA TRP A 169 9.72 16.45 -8.47
C TRP A 169 10.04 17.75 -9.22
N LYS A 170 10.44 17.67 -10.49
CA LYS A 170 10.66 18.85 -11.36
C LYS A 170 9.41 19.71 -11.56
N ASN A 171 8.22 19.12 -11.38
CA ASN A 171 6.93 19.78 -11.48
C ASN A 171 6.33 20.16 -10.11
N TYR A 172 7.11 20.05 -9.03
CA TYR A 172 6.71 20.28 -7.64
C TYR A 172 5.51 19.42 -7.20
N LEU A 173 5.45 18.18 -7.70
CA LEU A 173 4.44 17.20 -7.33
C LEU A 173 5.02 16.20 -6.31
N PRO A 174 4.28 15.85 -5.24
CA PRO A 174 4.73 14.86 -4.27
C PRO A 174 4.84 13.48 -4.89
N ALA A 175 6.04 12.91 -4.88
CA ALA A 175 6.27 11.56 -5.33
C ALA A 175 7.23 10.84 -4.39
N LEU A 176 6.89 9.59 -4.07
CA LEU A 176 7.74 8.64 -3.36
C LEU A 176 8.20 7.58 -4.35
N TYR A 177 9.51 7.44 -4.47
CA TYR A 177 10.17 6.53 -5.38
C TYR A 177 10.53 5.22 -4.66
N LEU A 178 9.97 4.11 -5.13
CA LEU A 178 10.24 2.77 -4.64
C LEU A 178 11.10 2.00 -5.65
N THR A 179 12.25 1.54 -5.19
CA THR A 179 13.21 0.80 -6.02
C THR A 179 14.06 -0.16 -5.21
N ASP A 180 14.44 -1.29 -5.80
CA ASP A 180 15.46 -2.21 -5.31
C ASP A 180 16.89 -1.76 -5.67
N SER A 181 17.04 -0.57 -6.27
CA SER A 181 18.25 0.05 -6.82
C SER A 181 18.82 -0.57 -8.10
N GLY A 182 18.13 -1.52 -8.72
CA GLY A 182 18.42 -2.05 -10.05
C GLY A 182 19.86 -2.52 -10.20
N ASN A 183 20.62 -1.88 -11.09
CA ASN A 183 22.02 -2.17 -11.40
C ASN A 183 23.00 -2.05 -10.22
N TYR A 184 22.55 -1.68 -9.03
CA TYR A 184 23.37 -1.63 -7.82
C TYR A 184 23.22 -2.86 -6.92
N ARG A 185 22.54 -3.91 -7.38
CA ARG A 185 22.29 -5.11 -6.56
C ARG A 185 22.34 -6.41 -7.37
N GLY A 186 23.04 -7.42 -6.81
CA GLY A 186 23.16 -8.79 -7.33
C GLY A 186 23.29 -8.93 -8.85
N VAL A 187 22.52 -9.82 -9.48
CA VAL A 187 22.66 -10.12 -10.92
C VAL A 187 22.42 -8.88 -11.80
N MET A 188 21.61 -7.93 -11.34
CA MET A 188 21.36 -6.69 -12.07
C MET A 188 22.60 -5.82 -12.25
N THR A 189 23.63 -5.98 -11.41
CA THR A 189 24.93 -5.30 -11.62
C THR A 189 25.57 -5.61 -12.98
N ASN A 190 25.24 -6.77 -13.57
CA ASN A 190 25.74 -7.17 -14.89
C ASN A 190 24.62 -7.33 -15.93
N CYS A 191 23.36 -7.51 -15.49
CA CYS A 191 22.24 -7.78 -16.38
C CYS A 191 21.38 -6.56 -16.71
N TYR A 192 21.51 -5.44 -15.99
CA TYR A 192 20.68 -4.25 -16.26
C TYR A 192 20.83 -3.77 -17.71
N HIS A 193 19.71 -3.65 -18.42
CA HIS A 193 19.65 -3.33 -19.86
C HIS A 193 20.45 -4.28 -20.77
N GLN A 194 20.69 -5.52 -20.31
CA GLN A 194 21.32 -6.58 -21.09
C GLN A 194 20.32 -7.70 -21.41
N PRO A 195 20.60 -8.59 -22.37
CA PRO A 195 19.71 -9.72 -22.69
C PRO A 195 19.41 -10.68 -21.52
N CYS A 196 20.24 -10.68 -20.46
CA CYS A 196 19.99 -11.45 -19.25
C CYS A 196 19.03 -10.78 -18.24
N ASP A 197 18.53 -9.57 -18.54
CA ASP A 197 17.42 -8.93 -17.82
C ASP A 197 16.09 -9.60 -18.18
N ASN A 198 15.88 -10.80 -17.65
CA ASN A 198 14.72 -11.63 -17.97
C ASN A 198 14.23 -12.41 -16.75
N LEU A 199 13.03 -13.00 -16.89
CA LEU A 199 12.37 -13.69 -15.79
C LEU A 199 13.14 -14.92 -15.31
N ASP A 200 13.89 -15.60 -16.18
CA ASP A 200 14.64 -16.81 -15.81
C ASP A 200 15.75 -16.49 -14.80
N VAL A 201 16.31 -15.28 -14.87
CA VAL A 201 17.35 -14.80 -13.96
C VAL A 201 16.76 -14.10 -12.73
N MET A 202 15.63 -13.40 -12.88
CA MET A 202 15.07 -12.55 -11.84
C MET A 202 14.07 -13.25 -10.91
N LEU A 203 13.37 -14.30 -11.37
CA LEU A 203 12.29 -14.91 -10.60
C LEU A 203 12.81 -16.05 -9.72
N THR A 204 13.25 -15.69 -8.52
CA THR A 204 13.44 -16.62 -7.40
C THR A 204 12.25 -16.56 -6.45
N GLU A 205 12.08 -17.58 -5.61
CA GLU A 205 11.05 -17.55 -4.54
C GLU A 205 11.24 -16.34 -3.62
N ASP A 206 12.48 -16.02 -3.25
CA ASP A 206 12.78 -14.86 -2.40
C ASP A 206 12.42 -13.53 -3.07
N ASN A 207 12.71 -13.38 -4.36
CA ASN A 207 12.37 -12.17 -5.12
C ASN A 207 10.86 -12.02 -5.27
N LEU A 208 10.14 -13.12 -5.54
CA LEU A 208 8.68 -13.13 -5.63
C LEU A 208 8.03 -12.76 -4.30
N MET A 209 8.50 -13.32 -3.18
CA MET A 209 7.99 -13.01 -1.85
C MET A 209 8.33 -11.58 -1.42
N PHE A 210 9.51 -11.08 -1.79
CA PHE A 210 9.90 -9.69 -1.57
C PHE A 210 9.01 -8.72 -2.35
N MET A 211 8.74 -8.99 -3.64
CA MET A 211 7.81 -8.21 -4.46
C MET A 211 6.37 -8.33 -3.95
N GLY A 212 5.97 -9.51 -3.46
CA GLY A 212 4.67 -9.74 -2.84
C GLY A 212 4.42 -8.83 -1.64
N LYS A 213 5.39 -8.76 -0.71
CA LYS A 213 5.32 -7.86 0.45
C LYS A 213 5.21 -6.39 0.03
N GLN A 214 5.94 -5.98 -1.01
CA GLN A 214 5.82 -4.62 -1.56
C GLN A 214 4.43 -4.35 -2.13
N ALA A 215 3.87 -5.30 -2.89
CA ALA A 215 2.52 -5.17 -3.43
C ALA A 215 1.47 -5.08 -2.31
N ASP A 216 1.59 -5.89 -1.26
CA ASP A 216 0.72 -5.83 -0.08
C ASP A 216 0.83 -4.48 0.64
N ALA A 217 2.05 -4.00 0.90
CA ALA A 217 2.26 -2.73 1.59
C ALA A 217 1.72 -1.55 0.77
N LEU A 218 1.96 -1.54 -0.54
CA LEU A 218 1.39 -0.54 -1.45
C LEU A 218 -0.13 -0.59 -1.48
N TYR A 219 -0.71 -1.79 -1.53
CA TYR A 219 -2.17 -1.96 -1.50
C TYR A 219 -2.78 -1.39 -0.21
N TYR A 220 -2.23 -1.73 0.96
CA TYR A 220 -2.73 -1.23 2.24
C TYR A 220 -2.48 0.28 2.41
N SER A 221 -1.37 0.81 1.91
CA SER A 221 -1.13 2.25 1.91
C SER A 221 -2.11 3.00 1.03
N LEU A 222 -2.32 2.53 -0.20
CA LEU A 222 -3.32 3.10 -1.11
C LEU A 222 -4.72 3.03 -0.53
N HIS A 223 -5.05 1.94 0.15
CA HIS A 223 -6.33 1.78 0.83
C HIS A 223 -6.53 2.85 1.92
N TYR A 224 -5.51 3.08 2.76
CA TYR A 224 -5.56 4.13 3.77
C TYR A 224 -5.75 5.52 3.15
N LEU A 225 -4.99 5.85 2.11
CA LEU A 225 -5.07 7.15 1.42
C LEU A 225 -6.36 7.30 0.59
N ALA A 226 -6.92 6.19 0.11
CA ALA A 226 -8.13 6.17 -0.70
C ALA A 226 -9.39 6.42 0.14
N GLU A 227 -9.31 6.26 1.46
CA GLU A 227 -10.43 6.29 2.42
C GLU A 227 -11.55 5.32 2.02
N THR A 228 -11.55 4.17 2.67
CA THR A 228 -12.48 3.07 2.40
C THR A 228 -13.90 3.47 2.70
N ASP A 229 -14.77 3.24 1.73
CA ASP A 229 -16.21 3.41 1.90
C ASP A 229 -16.88 2.04 2.01
N CYS A 230 -17.16 1.58 3.22
CA CYS A 230 -17.95 0.37 3.44
C CYS A 230 -19.46 0.58 3.24
N GLY A 231 -19.88 1.80 2.86
CA GLY A 231 -21.28 2.17 2.72
C GLY A 231 -22.06 2.02 4.03
N ILE A 232 -23.36 1.75 3.89
CA ILE A 232 -24.27 1.60 5.03
C ILE A 232 -24.00 0.26 5.73
N PRO A 233 -23.76 0.24 7.07
CA PRO A 233 -23.65 -0.99 7.84
C PRO A 233 -24.86 -1.92 7.67
N PRO A 234 -24.67 -3.25 7.71
CA PRO A 234 -25.76 -4.20 7.53
C PRO A 234 -26.81 -4.07 8.64
N GLY A 235 -28.08 -3.92 8.29
CA GLY A 235 -29.16 -3.82 9.28
C GLY A 235 -29.26 -5.10 10.13
N ILE A 236 -29.23 -4.94 11.46
CA ILE A 236 -29.46 -6.04 12.41
C ILE A 236 -30.86 -5.86 13.01
N MET A 237 -31.66 -6.93 12.99
CA MET A 237 -33.03 -6.91 13.51
C MET A 237 -33.05 -6.49 14.98
N ASN A 238 -34.04 -5.66 15.35
CA ASN A 238 -34.20 -5.11 16.69
C ASN A 238 -32.95 -4.41 17.23
N SER A 239 -32.25 -3.68 16.37
CA SER A 239 -31.09 -2.90 16.76
C SER A 239 -31.06 -1.53 16.10
N THR A 240 -30.29 -0.64 16.69
CA THR A 240 -29.83 0.60 16.07
C THR A 240 -28.31 0.58 16.03
N TYR A 241 -27.71 1.38 15.15
CA TYR A 241 -26.25 1.53 15.11
C TYR A 241 -25.82 2.99 15.11
N SER A 242 -24.60 3.22 15.58
CA SER A 242 -23.86 4.46 15.40
C SER A 242 -22.53 4.16 14.73
N ILE A 243 -22.04 5.09 13.91
CA ILE A 243 -20.73 4.98 13.26
C ILE A 243 -19.71 5.79 14.09
N SER A 244 -18.52 5.25 14.32
CA SER A 244 -17.40 5.94 14.97
C SER A 244 -16.90 7.13 14.14
N GLU A 245 -16.16 8.04 14.77
CA GLU A 245 -15.63 9.24 14.10
C GLU A 245 -14.71 8.92 12.91
N ASP A 246 -13.98 7.81 12.98
CA ASP A 246 -13.13 7.34 11.88
C ASP A 246 -13.91 6.70 10.72
N SER A 247 -15.25 6.58 10.84
CA SER A 247 -16.14 5.90 9.89
C SER A 247 -15.83 4.43 9.62
N LEU A 248 -14.97 3.80 10.44
CA LEU A 248 -14.51 2.42 10.26
C LEU A 248 -15.15 1.43 11.23
N THR A 249 -15.92 1.88 12.23
CA THR A 249 -16.59 0.99 13.18
C THR A 249 -18.07 1.33 13.33
N ALA A 250 -18.93 0.35 13.09
CA ALA A 250 -20.35 0.44 13.39
C ALA A 250 -20.63 -0.26 14.72
N ILE A 251 -21.17 0.49 15.69
CA ILE A 251 -21.47 0.02 17.04
C ILE A 251 -22.99 -0.17 17.13
N TYR A 252 -23.43 -1.40 17.36
CA TYR A 252 -24.85 -1.73 17.46
C TYR A 252 -25.35 -1.75 18.91
N ARG A 253 -26.61 -1.38 19.09
CA ARG A 253 -27.36 -1.45 20.35
C ARG A 253 -28.72 -2.08 20.09
N CYS A 254 -29.04 -3.12 20.86
CA CYS A 254 -30.37 -3.72 20.84
C CYS A 254 -31.43 -2.71 21.33
N ILE A 255 -32.61 -2.73 20.72
CA ILE A 255 -33.75 -1.89 21.11
C ILE A 255 -34.71 -2.68 22.01
N ASP A 256 -35.51 -1.97 22.78
CA ASP A 256 -36.53 -2.53 23.68
C ASP A 256 -35.95 -3.59 24.65
N ASP A 257 -36.72 -4.63 24.98
CA ASP A 257 -36.34 -5.72 25.90
C ASP A 257 -35.54 -6.85 25.21
N THR A 258 -34.86 -6.53 24.10
CA THR A 258 -34.02 -7.49 23.37
C THR A 258 -32.57 -7.46 23.86
N VAL A 259 -31.91 -8.61 23.81
CA VAL A 259 -30.52 -8.80 24.22
C VAL A 259 -29.71 -9.46 23.11
N VAL A 260 -28.40 -9.23 23.14
CA VAL A 260 -27.45 -9.77 22.17
C VAL A 260 -27.35 -11.30 22.32
N PHE A 261 -27.54 -12.03 21.23
CA PHE A 261 -27.31 -13.46 21.14
C PHE A 261 -26.26 -13.78 20.05
N PRO A 262 -25.21 -14.56 20.35
CA PRO A 262 -24.89 -15.12 21.66
C PRO A 262 -24.54 -14.05 22.71
N TYR A 263 -24.85 -14.33 23.97
CA TYR A 263 -24.60 -13.39 25.08
C TYR A 263 -23.11 -13.03 25.15
N LYS A 264 -22.80 -11.74 25.32
CA LYS A 264 -21.44 -11.14 25.27
C LYS A 264 -20.73 -11.16 23.91
N SER A 265 -21.45 -11.35 22.81
CA SER A 265 -20.86 -11.15 21.48
C SER A 265 -20.42 -9.70 21.30
N ASN A 266 -19.37 -9.49 20.51
CA ASN A 266 -18.96 -8.16 20.10
C ASN A 266 -20.04 -7.56 19.20
N THR A 267 -20.61 -6.43 19.61
CA THR A 267 -21.63 -5.70 18.85
C THR A 267 -21.04 -4.66 17.89
N ASN A 268 -19.72 -4.68 17.72
CA ASN A 268 -19.02 -3.80 16.80
C ASN A 268 -18.73 -4.56 15.51
N LEU A 269 -19.10 -3.96 14.38
CA LEU A 269 -18.62 -4.37 13.07
C LEU A 269 -17.54 -3.39 12.63
N SER A 270 -16.44 -3.91 12.11
CA SER A 270 -15.37 -3.09 11.54
C SER A 270 -15.45 -3.11 10.03
N CYS A 271 -15.30 -1.96 9.40
CA CYS A 271 -15.11 -1.83 7.96
C CYS A 271 -13.78 -2.50 7.60
N MET A 272 -13.85 -3.59 6.85
CA MET A 272 -12.69 -4.36 6.45
C MET A 272 -12.00 -3.70 5.27
N ILE A 273 -10.75 -4.10 5.05
CA ILE A 273 -9.95 -3.60 3.94
C ILE A 273 -10.57 -3.94 2.57
N SER A 274 -11.47 -4.93 2.50
CA SER A 274 -12.23 -5.24 1.28
C SER A 274 -13.29 -4.20 0.93
N GLY A 275 -13.59 -3.23 1.80
CA GLY A 275 -14.78 -2.37 1.65
C GLY A 275 -16.08 -3.07 2.07
N GLU A 276 -15.97 -4.22 2.76
CA GLU A 276 -17.11 -4.91 3.36
C GLU A 276 -17.07 -4.77 4.88
N TRP A 277 -18.23 -4.77 5.53
CA TRP A 277 -18.31 -4.88 6.98
C TRP A 277 -17.88 -6.28 7.44
N SER A 278 -17.16 -6.37 8.57
CA SER A 278 -16.84 -7.63 9.22
C SER A 278 -18.11 -8.47 9.43
N GLN A 279 -17.96 -9.79 9.48
CA GLN A 279 -19.11 -10.69 9.58
C GLN A 279 -19.97 -10.41 10.83
N VAL A 280 -21.29 -10.52 10.65
CA VAL A 280 -22.27 -10.41 11.73
C VAL A 280 -22.26 -11.70 12.53
N LEU A 281 -21.80 -11.62 13.78
CA LEU A 281 -21.75 -12.75 14.71
C LEU A 281 -22.80 -12.65 15.82
N PHE A 282 -23.86 -11.85 15.63
CA PHE A 282 -24.93 -11.71 16.63
C PHE A 282 -26.27 -11.25 16.05
N VAL A 283 -27.32 -11.42 16.84
CA VAL A 283 -28.66 -10.85 16.62
C VAL A 283 -29.22 -10.31 17.95
N CYS A 284 -30.18 -9.39 17.89
CA CYS A 284 -30.94 -8.95 19.07
C CYS A 284 -32.26 -9.71 19.16
N VAL A 285 -32.40 -10.54 20.20
CA VAL A 285 -33.59 -11.36 20.44
C VAL A 285 -34.22 -11.00 21.77
N ASP A 286 -35.54 -11.13 21.87
CA ASP A 286 -36.26 -10.84 23.10
C ASP A 286 -35.77 -11.75 24.24
N SER A 287 -35.43 -11.12 25.36
CA SER A 287 -34.83 -11.77 26.54
C SER A 287 -35.64 -12.95 27.08
N ARG A 288 -36.96 -12.96 26.83
CA ARG A 288 -37.87 -14.05 27.21
C ARG A 288 -37.60 -15.36 26.46
N PHE A 289 -36.94 -15.31 25.31
CA PHE A 289 -36.55 -16.51 24.55
C PHE A 289 -35.20 -17.10 25.00
N ILE A 290 -34.46 -16.42 25.90
CA ILE A 290 -33.14 -16.86 26.38
C ILE A 290 -33.22 -17.53 27.76
N SER A 291 -34.32 -17.35 28.51
CA SER A 291 -34.49 -17.92 29.86
C SER A 291 -34.93 -19.39 29.87
N GLY A 292 -34.36 -20.21 28.99
CA GLY A 292 -34.51 -21.66 29.00
C GLY A 292 -33.15 -22.32 29.06
N THR A 293 -32.65 -22.59 30.26
CA THR A 293 -31.65 -23.65 30.44
C THR A 293 -32.31 -24.97 30.08
N ASP A 294 -32.25 -25.36 28.81
CA ASP A 294 -32.17 -26.74 28.35
C ASP A 294 -31.88 -26.73 26.85
N SER A 295 -30.97 -27.59 26.44
CA SER A 295 -30.68 -28.02 25.07
C SER A 295 -31.65 -27.51 24.00
N ILE A 296 -31.13 -26.71 23.05
CA ILE A 296 -31.84 -26.38 21.81
C ILE A 296 -32.06 -27.69 21.03
N HIS A 297 -33.15 -28.38 21.31
CA HIS A 297 -33.78 -29.24 20.33
C HIS A 297 -34.44 -28.33 19.30
N ALA A 298 -34.10 -28.58 18.04
CA ALA A 298 -34.67 -27.92 16.88
C ALA A 298 -36.18 -27.75 17.02
N ILE A 299 -36.64 -26.50 17.07
CA ILE A 299 -38.05 -26.16 16.94
C ILE A 299 -38.41 -26.39 15.46
N ASN A 300 -38.97 -27.57 15.18
CA ASN A 300 -39.71 -27.85 13.97
C ASN A 300 -40.97 -26.96 13.94
N GLY A 301 -40.88 -25.76 13.35
CA GLY A 301 -42.04 -24.89 13.24
C GLY A 301 -41.79 -23.42 12.91
N CYS A 302 -40.90 -23.10 11.97
CA CYS A 302 -40.84 -21.78 11.34
C CYS A 302 -40.38 -21.96 9.87
N PRO A 303 -40.91 -21.20 8.90
CA PRO A 303 -40.76 -21.53 7.48
C PRO A 303 -39.34 -21.24 6.99
N ARG A 304 -38.64 -22.31 6.59
CA ARG A 304 -37.47 -22.35 5.69
C ARG A 304 -36.65 -21.06 5.59
N PHE A 305 -35.72 -20.85 6.53
CA PHE A 305 -34.42 -20.29 6.19
C PHE A 305 -33.37 -21.34 6.49
N LEU A 306 -33.05 -22.10 5.44
CA LEU A 306 -31.98 -23.07 5.39
C LEU A 306 -30.66 -22.28 5.40
N VAL A 307 -30.08 -22.06 6.58
CA VAL A 307 -28.66 -21.69 6.69
C VAL A 307 -27.88 -22.97 6.40
N LEU A 308 -27.60 -23.20 5.12
CA LEU A 308 -26.61 -24.16 4.66
C LEU A 308 -25.24 -23.67 5.15
N LEU A 309 -24.84 -24.14 6.33
CA LEU A 309 -23.44 -24.16 6.74
C LEU A 309 -22.71 -25.13 5.78
N ALA A 310 -22.19 -24.59 4.69
CA ALA A 310 -21.21 -25.28 3.87
C ALA A 310 -19.83 -25.09 4.50
N THR A 311 -19.48 -25.95 5.45
CA THR A 311 -18.09 -26.21 5.83
C THR A 311 -17.41 -26.93 4.67
N LEU A 312 -16.90 -26.19 3.70
CA LEU A 312 -15.98 -26.75 2.71
C LEU A 312 -14.57 -26.72 3.31
N LEU A 313 -14.27 -27.75 4.11
CA LEU A 313 -12.91 -28.09 4.50
C LEU A 313 -12.27 -28.77 3.27
N LEU A 314 -11.56 -28.01 2.43
CA LEU A 314 -10.75 -28.59 1.37
C LEU A 314 -9.40 -29.03 1.98
N LEU A 315 -9.36 -30.26 2.47
CA LEU A 315 -8.13 -31.05 2.49
C LEU A 315 -7.82 -31.43 1.04
N MET A 316 -6.75 -30.87 0.48
CA MET A 316 -6.04 -31.48 -0.65
C MET A 316 -4.63 -31.83 -0.20
N LEU A 317 -4.51 -33.08 0.25
CA LEU A 317 -3.32 -33.90 0.09
C LEU A 317 -3.71 -34.98 -0.92
N VAL A 318 -3.27 -34.82 -2.18
CA VAL A 318 -2.58 -35.77 -3.08
C VAL A 318 -2.12 -34.96 -4.28
#